data_AF-A0A172UFA9-F1
#
_entry.id   AF-A0A172UFA9-F1
#
_cell.length_a   1.000
_cell.length_b   1.000
_cell.length_c   1.000
_cell.angle_alpha   90.00
_cell.angle_beta   90.00
_cell.angle_gamma   90.00
#
_symmetry.space_group_name_H-M   'P 1'
#
loop_
_entity.id
_entity.type
_entity.pdbx_description
1 polymer ?
#
loop_
_entity_poly.entity_id
_entity_poly.type
_entity_poly.pdbx_seq_one_letter_code
_entity_poly.pdbx_strand_id
1 'polypeptide(L)'
;MSLKSLIAVVLATIAVSVSSSYWLVRHSLSTELEKLNLLTPVFVIDRTGWTRNLSKDASQDAIKQAMNEWQAKISHLVDSGFVVVDANMVVGAPEDVYVGE
;
A
#
# COMPACT_ATOMS: atom_id res chain seq x y z
N MET A 1 -39.27 16.36 -31.76
CA MET A 1 -39.02 15.69 -30.47
C MET A 1 -39.64 16.54 -29.36
N SER A 2 -40.35 15.96 -28.40
CA SER A 2 -40.92 16.73 -27.29
C SER A 2 -39.88 16.96 -26.19
N LEU A 3 -40.00 18.06 -25.43
CA LEU A 3 -39.11 18.37 -24.31
C LEU A 3 -39.00 17.20 -23.31
N LYS A 4 -40.09 16.50 -23.06
CA LYS A 4 -40.13 15.30 -22.21
C LYS A 4 -39.27 14.16 -22.78
N SER A 5 -39.31 13.94 -24.10
CA SER A 5 -38.47 12.92 -24.74
C SER A 5 -36.98 13.29 -24.73
N LEU A 6 -36.65 14.58 -24.82
CA LEU A 6 -35.26 15.04 -24.73
C LEU A 6 -34.70 14.81 -23.33
N ILE A 7 -35.45 15.17 -22.29
CA ILE A 7 -35.05 14.95 -20.88
C ILE A 7 -34.86 13.45 -20.60
N ALA A 8 -35.77 12.60 -21.08
CA ALA A 8 -35.66 11.15 -20.89
C ALA A 8 -34.38 10.56 -21.53
N VAL A 9 -34.03 11.01 -22.74
CA VAL A 9 -32.80 10.58 -23.42
C VAL A 9 -31.55 11.03 -22.68
N VAL A 10 -31.51 12.28 -22.20
CA VAL A 10 -30.38 12.80 -21.42
C VAL A 10 -30.18 11.99 -20.14
N LEU A 11 -31.26 11.75 -19.38
CA LEU A 11 -31.19 10.96 -18.15
C LEU A 11 -30.77 9.51 -18.40
N ALA A 12 -31.29 8.88 -19.46
CA ALA A 12 -30.89 7.53 -19.84
C ALA A 12 -29.41 7.46 -20.21
N THR A 13 -28.90 8.45 -20.96
CA THR A 13 -27.49 8.50 -21.36
C THR A 13 -26.57 8.66 -20.15
N ILE A 14 -26.95 9.53 -19.21
CA ILE A 14 -26.20 9.72 -17.96
C ILE A 14 -26.20 8.42 -17.15
N ALA A 15 -27.36 7.80 -16.96
CA ALA A 15 -27.49 6.57 -16.18
C ALA A 15 -26.64 5.42 -16.77
N VAL A 16 -26.70 5.23 -18.09
CA VAL A 16 -25.88 4.22 -18.78
C VAL A 16 -24.39 4.54 -18.67
N SER A 17 -24.00 5.81 -18.85
CA SER A 17 -22.59 6.22 -18.77
C SER A 17 -22.01 6.01 -17.37
N VAL A 18 -22.75 6.38 -16.33
CA VAL A 18 -22.32 6.20 -14.93
C VAL A 18 -22.23 4.71 -14.59
N SER A 19 -23.25 3.93 -14.95
CA SER A 19 -23.30 2.50 -14.61
C SER A 19 -22.22 1.70 -15.34
N SER A 20 -22.00 1.97 -16.62
CA SER A 20 -20.95 1.31 -17.41
C SER A 20 -19.55 1.69 -16.94
N SER A 21 -19.32 2.96 -16.60
CA SER A 21 -18.03 3.42 -16.06
C SER A 21 -17.74 2.78 -14.70
N TYR A 22 -18.74 2.73 -13.81
CA TYR A 22 -18.61 2.07 -12.51
C TYR A 22 -18.28 0.58 -12.67
N TRP A 23 -19.00 -0.13 -13.53
CA TRP A 23 -18.77 -1.55 -13.79
C TRP A 23 -17.37 -1.80 -14.36
N LEU A 24 -16.95 -1.01 -15.34
CA LEU A 24 -15.63 -1.12 -15.97
C LEU A 24 -14.51 -0.91 -14.95
N VAL A 25 -14.59 0.17 -14.16
CA VAL A 25 -13.59 0.47 -13.12
C VAL A 25 -13.54 -0.65 -12.09
N ARG A 26 -14.69 -1.12 -11.61
CA ARG A 26 -14.75 -2.20 -10.62
C ARG A 26 -14.17 -3.50 -11.17
N HIS A 27 -14.49 -3.86 -12.41
CA HIS A 27 -14.02 -5.11 -13.01
C HIS A 27 -12.51 -5.07 -13.29
N SER A 28 -12.03 -3.97 -13.86
CA SER A 28 -10.60 -3.75 -14.13
C SER A 28 -9.76 -3.57 -12.87
N LEU A 29 -10.33 -3.17 -11.74
CA LEU A 29 -9.61 -3.12 -10.47
C LEU A 29 -9.72 -4.44 -9.71
N SER A 30 -10.84 -5.15 -9.81
CA SER A 30 -11.06 -6.39 -9.06
C SER A 30 -10.02 -7.47 -9.38
N THR A 31 -9.65 -7.62 -10.65
CA THR A 31 -8.68 -8.63 -11.08
C THR A 31 -7.28 -8.34 -10.54
N GLU A 32 -6.87 -7.07 -10.57
CA GLU A 32 -5.57 -6.62 -10.07
C GLU A 32 -5.52 -6.66 -8.55
N LEU A 33 -6.57 -6.19 -7.88
CA LEU A 33 -6.72 -6.28 -6.43
C LEU A 33 -6.71 -7.73 -5.94
N GLU A 34 -7.34 -8.65 -6.67
CA GLU A 34 -7.34 -10.08 -6.33
C GLU A 34 -5.93 -10.67 -6.47
N LYS A 35 -5.18 -10.32 -7.51
CA LYS A 35 -3.76 -10.71 -7.64
C LYS A 35 -2.89 -10.15 -6.52
N LEU A 36 -3.12 -8.89 -6.13
CA LEU A 36 -2.46 -8.23 -5.00
C LEU A 36 -2.83 -8.89 -3.66
N ASN A 37 -4.08 -9.36 -3.51
CA ASN A 37 -4.54 -10.04 -2.29
C ASN A 37 -4.01 -11.47 -2.15
N LEU A 38 -3.54 -12.07 -3.26
CA LEU A 38 -2.91 -13.40 -3.28
C LEU A 38 -1.41 -13.36 -3.00
N LEU A 39 -0.77 -12.19 -3.07
CA LEU A 39 0.66 -12.01 -2.88
C LEU A 39 0.89 -11.03 -1.74
N THR A 40 1.37 -11.53 -0.59
CA THR A 40 1.79 -10.67 0.50
C THR A 40 2.82 -9.66 -0.03
N PRO A 41 2.56 -8.36 0.05
CA PRO A 41 3.46 -7.37 -0.53
C PRO A 41 4.77 -7.32 0.26
N VAL A 42 5.89 -7.22 -0.44
CA VAL A 42 7.23 -7.17 0.14
C VAL A 42 7.80 -5.77 0.01
N PHE A 43 8.23 -5.18 1.12
CA PHE A 43 8.92 -3.90 1.16
C PHE A 43 10.40 -4.10 1.53
N VAL A 44 11.30 -3.65 0.66
CA VAL A 44 12.75 -3.68 0.93
C VAL A 44 13.17 -2.37 1.57
N ILE A 45 13.75 -2.46 2.77
CA ILE A 45 14.27 -1.32 3.52
C ILE A 45 15.80 -1.38 3.57
N ASP A 46 16.48 -0.25 3.38
CA ASP A 46 17.94 -0.16 3.44
C ASP A 46 18.38 0.46 4.78
N ARG A 47 18.82 -0.38 5.71
CA ARG A 47 19.35 0.08 7.01
C ARG A 47 20.65 0.87 6.88
N THR A 48 21.44 0.62 5.84
CA THR A 48 22.72 1.32 5.64
C THR A 48 22.50 2.77 5.23
N GLY A 49 21.51 3.04 4.37
CA GLY A 49 21.12 4.40 4.01
C GLY A 49 20.57 5.18 5.21
N TRP A 50 19.87 4.49 6.11
CA TRP A 50 19.30 5.11 7.30
C TRP A 50 20.35 5.45 8.37
N THR A 51 21.26 4.50 8.66
CA THR A 51 22.36 4.74 9.61
C THR A 51 23.39 5.75 9.10
N ARG A 52 23.53 5.97 7.78
CA ARG A 52 24.41 7.01 7.22
C ARG A 52 24.06 8.43 7.66
N ASN A 53 22.81 8.68 8.03
CA ASN A 53 22.38 10.00 8.49
C ASN A 53 22.74 10.26 9.97
N LEU A 54 23.18 9.24 10.71
CA LEU A 54 23.70 9.41 12.07
C LEU A 54 25.14 9.94 11.99
N SER A 55 25.40 11.06 12.67
CA SER A 55 26.76 11.56 12.85
C SER A 55 27.62 10.51 13.57
N LYS A 56 28.91 10.45 13.24
CA LYS A 56 29.88 9.61 13.98
C LYS A 56 29.98 10.01 15.46
N ASP A 57 29.64 11.26 15.76
CA ASP A 57 29.64 11.82 17.11
C ASP A 57 28.20 11.92 17.69
N ALA A 58 27.24 11.19 17.13
CA ALA A 58 25.88 11.18 17.62
C ALA A 58 25.82 10.71 19.08
N SER A 59 25.04 11.41 19.91
CA SER A 59 24.81 11.02 21.28
C SER A 59 24.03 9.69 21.35
N GLN A 60 24.16 8.99 22.47
CA GLN A 60 23.40 7.76 22.74
C GLN A 60 21.88 7.99 22.62
N ASP A 61 21.40 9.16 23.02
CA ASP A 61 19.98 9.51 22.92
C ASP A 61 19.54 9.71 21.47
N ALA A 62 20.37 10.34 20.64
CA ALA A 62 20.10 10.49 19.21
C ALA A 62 20.06 9.14 18.50
N ILE A 63 20.97 8.22 18.85
CA ILE A 63 20.98 6.86 18.31
C ILE A 63 19.71 6.10 18.73
N LYS A 64 19.31 6.18 20.00
CA LYS A 64 18.08 5.55 20.49
C LYS A 64 16.84 6.09 19.81
N GLN A 65 16.73 7.41 19.68
CA GLN A 65 15.60 8.03 18.99
C GLN A 65 15.51 7.53 17.56
N ALA A 66 16.64 7.52 16.85
CA ALA A 66 16.70 7.00 15.51
C ALA A 66 16.22 5.52 15.49
N MET A 67 16.74 4.65 16.35
CA MET A 67 16.31 3.24 16.38
C MET A 67 14.81 3.09 16.63
N ASN A 68 14.22 3.93 17.48
CA ASN A 68 12.78 3.94 17.71
C ASN A 68 11.99 4.37 16.46
N GLU A 69 12.45 5.39 15.74
CA GLU A 69 11.83 5.83 14.48
C GLU A 69 11.92 4.73 13.41
N TRP A 70 13.05 4.04 13.32
CA TRP A 70 13.23 2.90 12.44
C TRP A 70 12.26 1.77 12.75
N GLN A 71 12.16 1.39 14.03
CA GLN A 71 11.25 0.34 14.48
C GLN A 71 9.78 0.72 14.25
N ALA A 72 9.42 1.98 14.51
CA ALA A 72 8.06 2.48 14.27
C ALA A 72 7.69 2.40 12.78
N LYS A 73 8.64 2.70 11.88
CA LYS A 73 8.42 2.57 10.43
C LYS A 73 8.23 1.11 10.01
N ILE A 74 9.01 0.17 10.56
CA ILE A 74 8.82 -1.26 10.32
C ILE A 74 7.45 -1.70 10.81
N SER A 75 7.08 -1.33 12.05
CA SER A 75 5.77 -1.68 12.63
C SER A 75 4.63 -1.18 11.74
N HIS A 76 4.67 0.07 11.32
CA HIS A 76 3.65 0.64 10.44
C HIS A 76 3.51 -0.12 9.11
N LEU A 77 4.61 -0.57 8.51
CA LEU A 77 4.58 -1.37 7.29
C LEU A 77 3.99 -2.77 7.55
N VAL A 78 4.36 -3.42 8.65
CA VAL A 78 3.81 -4.71 9.07
C VAL A 78 2.31 -4.61 9.34
N ASP A 79 1.87 -3.58 10.07
CA ASP A 79 0.46 -3.31 10.35
C ASP A 79 -0.35 -3.04 9.07
N SER A 80 0.33 -2.60 8.00
CA SER A 80 -0.26 -2.40 6.66
C SER A 80 -0.24 -3.67 5.80
N GLY A 81 0.20 -4.81 6.35
CA GLY A 81 0.24 -6.11 5.66
C GLY A 81 1.52 -6.39 4.87
N PHE A 82 2.57 -5.60 5.04
CA PHE A 82 3.84 -5.81 4.31
C PHE A 82 4.81 -6.72 5.07
N VAL A 83 5.46 -7.62 4.33
CA VAL A 83 6.71 -8.25 4.78
C VAL A 83 7.84 -7.27 4.52
N VAL A 84 8.60 -6.93 5.55
CA VAL A 84 9.72 -6.00 5.49
C VAL A 84 11.04 -6.77 5.47
N VAL A 85 11.87 -6.49 4.48
CA VAL A 85 13.16 -7.15 4.26
C VAL A 85 14.29 -6.12 4.32
N ASP A 86 15.33 -6.37 5.11
CA ASP A 86 16.60 -5.63 5.09
C ASP A 86 17.70 -6.50 4.50
N ALA A 87 18.28 -6.05 3.39
CA ALA A 87 19.20 -6.81 2.55
C ALA A 87 18.65 -8.20 2.14
N ASN A 88 18.90 -9.23 2.95
CA ASN A 88 18.50 -10.62 2.71
C ASN A 88 17.72 -11.24 3.90
N MET A 89 17.31 -10.43 4.88
CA MET A 89 16.68 -10.92 6.10
C MET A 89 15.31 -10.27 6.29
N VAL A 90 14.32 -11.06 6.68
CA VAL A 90 13.02 -10.54 7.10
C VAL A 90 13.18 -9.88 8.47
N VAL A 91 12.82 -8.60 8.56
CA VAL A 91 12.91 -7.79 9.77
C VAL A 91 11.54 -7.46 10.38
N GLY A 92 10.47 -7.78 9.66
CA GLY A 92 9.09 -7.69 10.14
C GLY A 92 8.15 -8.38 9.16
N ALA A 93 7.13 -9.06 9.68
CA ALA A 93 6.10 -9.69 8.88
C ALA A 93 4.76 -9.70 9.64
N PRO A 94 3.61 -9.66 8.93
CA PRO A 94 2.31 -9.89 9.54
C PRO A 94 2.22 -11.28 10.18
N GLU A 95 1.41 -11.43 11.23
CA GLU A 95 1.30 -12.67 12.01
C GLU A 95 0.78 -13.87 11.20
N ASP A 96 0.04 -13.61 10.13
CA ASP A 96 -0.57 -14.61 9.25
C ASP A 96 0.34 -15.04 8.08
N VAL A 97 1.56 -14.50 8.02
CA VAL A 97 2.51 -14.80 6.94
C VAL A 97 3.59 -15.75 7.44
N TYR A 98 3.70 -16.92 6.79
CA TYR A 98 4.80 -17.84 7.04
C TYR A 98 6.11 -17.30 6.43
N VAL A 99 7.04 -16.96 7.30
CA VAL A 99 8.42 -16.64 6.92
C VAL A 99 9.25 -17.89 7.19
N GLY A 100 9.85 -18.48 6.16
CA GLY A 100 10.73 -19.64 6.31
C GLY A 100 11.94 -19.31 7.19
N GLU A 101 12.41 -20.30 7.96
CA GLU A 101 13.61 -20.21 8.78
C GLU A 101 14.91 -20.11 7.96
#